data_AF-A0A4R4WAV4-F1
#
_entry.id   AF-A0A4R4WAV4-F1
#
_cell.length_a   1.000
_cell.length_b   1.000
_cell.length_c   1.000
_cell.angle_alpha   90.00
_cell.angle_beta   90.00
_cell.angle_gamma   90.00
#
_symmetry.space_group_name_H-M   'P 1'
#
loop_
_entity.id
_entity.type
_entity.pdbx_description
1 polymer ?
#
loop_
_entity_poly.entity_id
_entity_poly.type
_entity_poly.pdbx_seq_one_letter_code
_entity_poly.pdbx_strand_id
1 'polypeptide(L)' 'MLDSARFADKSPGQVWAILLDEGVYLCSQATMYRLLRERGQSGERRAQAVRPPTSKPELEADRPNLVWSWDIERHEAL' A
#
# COMPACT_ATOMS: atom_id res chain seq x y z
N MET A 1 5.99 -20.10 -7.47
CA MET A 1 6.97 -19.79 -6.39
C MET A 1 6.85 -18.35 -5.93
N LEU A 2 7.08 -17.34 -6.80
CA LEU A 2 6.89 -15.91 -6.45
C LEU A 2 5.42 -15.50 -6.21
N ASP A 3 4.50 -16.26 -6.79
CA ASP A 3 3.04 -16.20 -6.72
C ASP A 3 2.44 -17.14 -5.66
N SER A 4 3.28 -17.76 -4.83
CA SER A 4 2.80 -18.67 -3.78
C SER A 4 2.18 -17.91 -2.63
N ALA A 5 1.24 -18.54 -1.91
CA ALA A 5 0.59 -17.97 -0.72
C ALA A 5 1.60 -17.48 0.33
N ARG A 6 2.75 -18.14 0.46
CA ARG A 6 3.86 -17.75 1.34
C ARG A 6 4.36 -16.31 1.11
N PHE A 7 4.22 -15.81 -0.11
CA PHE A 7 4.71 -14.50 -0.53
C PHE A 7 3.61 -13.51 -0.95
N ALA A 8 2.34 -13.86 -0.71
CA ALA A 8 1.19 -13.04 -1.11
C ALA A 8 1.32 -11.58 -0.62
N ASP A 9 1.75 -11.37 0.62
CA ASP A 9 1.88 -10.04 1.22
C ASP A 9 3.28 -9.43 1.15
N LYS A 10 4.19 -10.02 0.36
CA LYS A 10 5.59 -9.59 0.28
C LYS A 10 5.89 -8.87 -1.03
N SER A 11 6.67 -7.80 -0.95
CA SER A 11 7.21 -7.13 -2.14
C SER A 11 8.25 -8.01 -2.85
N PRO A 12 8.53 -7.79 -4.14
CA PRO A 12 9.54 -8.58 -4.85
C PRO A 12 10.91 -8.52 -4.18
N GLY A 13 11.28 -7.35 -3.64
CA GLY A 13 12.50 -7.18 -2.85
C GLY A 13 12.53 -8.01 -1.57
N GLN A 14 11.41 -8.07 -0.83
CA GLN A 14 11.31 -8.91 0.37
C GLN A 14 11.40 -10.40 0.04
N VAL A 15 10.77 -10.85 -1.04
CA VAL A 15 10.86 -12.25 -1.49
C VAL A 15 12.31 -12.58 -1.88
N TRP A 16 12.98 -11.68 -2.60
CA TRP A 16 14.38 -11.87 -2.97
C TRP A 16 15.30 -12.02 -1.76
N ALA A 17 15.14 -11.16 -0.74
CA ALA A 17 15.93 -11.26 0.49
C ALA A 17 15.70 -12.57 1.24
N ILE A 18 14.43 -12.95 1.44
CA ILE A 18 14.07 -14.20 2.13
C ILE A 18 14.66 -15.43 1.43
N LEU A 19 14.57 -15.47 0.10
CA LEU A 19 15.12 -16.60 -0.65
C LEU A 19 16.64 -16.67 -0.52
N LEU A 20 17.34 -15.53 -0.48
CA LEU A 20 18.78 -15.51 -0.23
C LEU A 20 19.14 -15.96 1.18
N ASP A 21 18.39 -15.53 2.19
CA ASP A 21 18.58 -15.99 3.58
C ASP A 21 18.37 -17.50 3.69
N GLU A 22 17.51 -18.08 2.85
CA GLU A 22 17.29 -19.53 2.73
C GLU A 22 18.30 -20.25 1.82
N GLY A 23 19.28 -19.53 1.27
CA GLY A 23 20.30 -20.09 0.37
C GLY A 23 19.78 -20.40 -1.05
N VAL A 24 18.60 -19.90 -1.42
CA VAL A 24 17.97 -20.11 -2.71
C VAL A 24 18.16 -18.90 -3.61
N TYR A 25 18.98 -19.07 -4.66
CA TYR A 25 19.12 -18.06 -5.70
C TYR A 25 18.29 -18.42 -6.93
N LEU A 26 17.27 -17.60 -7.26
CA LEU A 26 16.50 -17.75 -8.48
C LEU A 26 17.09 -16.93 -9.65
N CYS A 27 17.35 -15.65 -9.41
CA CYS A 27 17.89 -14.71 -10.37
C CYS A 27 18.31 -13.40 -9.67
N SER A 28 18.92 -12.49 -10.44
CA SER A 28 19.21 -11.15 -9.95
C SER A 28 17.92 -10.37 -9.71
N GLN A 29 17.94 -9.43 -8.77
CA GLN A 29 16.77 -8.63 -8.43
C GLN A 29 16.20 -7.86 -9.64
N ALA A 30 17.07 -7.33 -10.51
CA ALA A 30 16.67 -6.69 -11.77
C ALA A 30 15.93 -7.64 -12.72
N THR A 31 16.41 -8.88 -12.84
CA THR A 31 15.75 -9.92 -13.66
C THR A 31 14.39 -10.29 -13.08
N MET A 32 14.27 -10.39 -11.75
CA MET A 32 13.00 -10.65 -11.08
C MET A 32 11.96 -9.58 -11.41
N TYR A 33 12.31 -8.29 -11.29
CA TYR A 33 11.39 -7.20 -11.65
C TYR A 33 11.03 -7.19 -13.15
N ARG A 34 11.98 -7.48 -14.04
CA ARG A 34 11.70 -7.57 -15.49
C ARG A 34 10.67 -8.65 -15.79
N LEU A 35 10.85 -9.85 -15.24
CA LEU A 35 9.91 -10.97 -15.42
C LEU A 35 8.53 -10.66 -14.82
N LEU A 36 8.48 -10.03 -13.65
CA LEU A 36 7.20 -9.62 -13.05
C LEU A 36 6.48 -8.57 -13.90
N ARG A 37 7.23 -7.62 -14.47
CA ARG A 37 6.68 -6.59 -15.37
C ARG A 37 6.12 -7.20 -16.66
N GLU A 38 6.84 -8.13 -17.28
CA GLU A 38 6.38 -8.87 -18.47
C GLU A 38 5.07 -9.62 -18.21
N ARG A 39 4.84 -10.05 -16.97
CA ARG A 39 3.62 -10.76 -16.54
C ARG A 39 2.53 -9.84 -15.98
N GLY A 40 2.72 -8.52 -15.98
CA GLY A 40 1.78 -7.57 -15.36
C GLY A 40 1.70 -7.64 -13.83
N GLN A 41 2.68 -8.29 -13.19
CA GLN A 41 2.75 -8.53 -11.74
C GLN A 41 3.70 -7.56 -11.01
N SER A 42 4.06 -6.45 -11.65
CA SER A 42 4.91 -5.41 -11.08
C SER A 42 4.15 -4.36 -10.23
N GLY A 43 2.82 -4.43 -10.20
CA GLY A 43 1.98 -3.54 -9.39
C GLY A 43 1.96 -3.92 -7.91
N GLU A 44 1.13 -3.21 -7.13
CA GLU A 44 0.88 -3.57 -5.72
C GLU A 44 0.26 -4.97 -5.65
N ARG A 45 0.89 -5.85 -4.87
CA ARG A 45 0.54 -7.28 -4.78
C ARG A 45 -0.16 -7.63 -3.48
N ARG A 46 -0.05 -6.77 -2.47
CA ARG A 46 -0.77 -6.92 -1.21
C ARG A 46 -2.27 -6.76 -1.44
N ALA A 47 -3.06 -7.52 -0.69
CA ALA A 47 -4.50 -7.31 -0.62
C ALA A 47 -4.78 -5.95 0.07
N GLN A 48 -4.83 -4.88 -0.71
CA GLN A 48 -5.19 -3.56 -0.21
C GLN A 48 -6.67 -3.56 0.16
N ALA A 49 -6.99 -3.00 1.32
CA ALA A 49 -8.37 -2.72 1.67
C ALA A 49 -8.92 -1.70 0.66
N VAL A 50 -9.84 -2.13 -0.19
CA VAL A 50 -10.57 -1.22 -1.08
C VAL A 50 -11.64 -0.56 -0.23
N ARG A 51 -11.37 0.65 0.25
CA ARG A 51 -12.38 1.46 0.91
C ARG A 51 -13.30 2.06 -0.17
N PRO A 52 -14.59 1.74 -0.21
CA PRO A 52 -15.49 2.37 -1.16
C PRO A 52 -15.47 3.88 -0.93
N PRO A 53 -15.49 4.70 -2.00
CA PRO A 53 -15.55 6.14 -1.86
C PRO A 53 -16.81 6.49 -1.07
N THR A 54 -16.60 7.05 0.13
CA THR A 54 -17.70 7.57 0.94
C THR A 54 -18.02 8.97 0.43
N SER A 55 -19.29 9.28 0.17
CA SER A 55 -19.71 10.66 -0.09
C SER A 55 -19.37 11.49 1.14
N LYS A 56 -18.48 12.47 1.00
CA LYS A 56 -18.27 13.46 2.06
C LYS A 56 -19.58 14.25 2.19
N PRO A 57 -20.14 14.40 3.41
CA PRO A 57 -21.29 15.28 3.59
C PRO A 57 -20.87 16.72 3.27
N GLU A 58 -21.57 17.35 2.35
CA GLU A 58 -21.44 18.78 2.08
C GLU A 58 -22.39 19.52 3.04
N LEU A 59 -21.82 20.37 3.89
CA LEU A 59 -22.58 21.13 4.88
C LEU A 59 -22.71 22.58 4.37
N GLU A 60 -23.95 23.04 4.18
CA GLU A 60 -24.26 24.42 3.80
C GLU A 60 -24.89 25.17 4.98
N ALA A 61 -24.52 26.42 5.19
CA ALA A 61 -25.07 27.28 6.25
C ALA A 61 -25.97 28.37 5.65
N ASP A 62 -27.29 28.21 5.75
CA ASP A 62 -28.28 29.19 5.31
C ASP A 62 -28.50 30.34 6.30
N ARG A 63 -28.01 30.20 7.54
CA ARG A 63 -28.10 31.22 8.62
C ARG A 63 -26.97 31.06 9.65
N PRO A 64 -26.72 32.09 10.48
CA PRO A 64 -25.68 32.05 11.49
C PRO A 64 -25.83 30.86 12.46
N ASN A 65 -24.71 30.29 12.91
CA ASN A 65 -24.63 29.18 13.88
C ASN A 65 -25.17 27.82 13.43
N LEU A 66 -25.40 27.60 12.12
CA LEU A 66 -25.88 26.31 11.60
C LEU A 66 -24.78 25.25 11.43
N VAL A 67 -23.59 25.67 10.98
CA VAL A 67 -22.45 24.78 10.72
C VAL A 67 -21.27 25.23 11.59
N TRP A 68 -20.66 24.27 12.28
CA TRP A 68 -19.53 24.48 13.16
C TRP A 68 -18.34 23.73 12.59
N SER A 69 -17.22 24.42 12.40
CA SER A 69 -15.94 23.81 12.07
C SER A 69 -14.98 24.09 13.21
N TRP A 70 -14.16 23.10 13.55
CA TRP A 70 -13.08 23.25 14.51
C TRP A 70 -11.76 23.00 13.80
N ASP A 71 -10.76 23.81 14.14
CA ASP A 71 -9.38 23.57 13.74
C ASP A 71 -8.60 23.11 14.99
N ILE A 72 -7.78 22.08 14.83
CA ILE A 72 -6.99 21.51 15.93
C ILE A 72 -5.53 21.55 15.52
N GLU A 73 -4.77 22.40 16.19
CA GLU A 73 -3.32 22.45 16.07
C GLU A 73 -2.68 21.49 17.08
N ARG A 74 -1.72 20.69 16.62
CA ARG A 74 -0.93 19.80 17.47
C ARG A 74 0.33 20.53 17.91
N HIS A 75 0.49 20.77 19.21
CA HIS A 75 1.75 21.22 19.79
C HIS A 75 2.58 20.05 20.29
N GLU A 76 3.89 20.05 20.01
CA GLU A 76 4.84 19.13 20.62
C GLU A 76 5.17 19.58 22.04
N ALA A 77 5.16 18.66 23.00
CA ALA A 77 5.60 18.91 24.36
C ALA A 77 7.14 18.89 24.40
N LEU A 78 7.74 19.90 25.05
CA LEU A 78 9.18 19.98 25.34
C LEU A 78 9.61 18.93 26.36
#